data_AF-A0A7C5S9X0-F1
#
_entry.id   AF-A0A7C5S9X0-F1
#
_cell.length_a   1.000
_cell.length_b   1.000
_cell.length_c   1.000
_cell.angle_alpha   90.00
_cell.angle_beta   90.00
_cell.angle_gamma   90.00
#
_symmetry.space_group_name_H-M   'P 1'
#
loop_
_entity.id
_entity.type
_entity.pdbx_description
1 polymer ?
#
loop_
_entity_poly.entity_id
_entity_poly.type
_entity_poly.pdbx_seq_one_letter_code
_entity_poly.pdbx_strand_id
1 'polypeptide(L)' 'MTVPSKKRKKIGLALGSGSARGWAHIGVIEALLESGFDIQYVAGTSMGALVGAVFASGRLDSLREIVLQIDWRQIL' A
#
# COMPACT_ATOMS: atom_id res chain seq x y z
N MET A 1 -32.34 17.78 -0.98
CA MET A 1 -32.19 16.37 -1.38
C MET A 1 -30.77 15.94 -1.04
N THR A 2 -30.57 15.09 -0.04
CA THR A 2 -29.25 14.59 0.35
C THR A 2 -28.92 13.35 -0.47
N VAL A 3 -27.84 13.41 -1.25
CA VAL A 3 -27.34 12.28 -2.04
C VAL A 3 -26.87 11.19 -1.07
N PRO A 4 -27.28 9.92 -1.21
CA PRO A 4 -26.79 8.86 -0.32
C PRO A 4 -25.28 8.71 -0.52
N SER A 5 -24.50 9.00 0.53
CA SER A 5 -23.06 8.77 0.58
C SER A 5 -22.78 7.28 0.36
N LYS A 6 -22.20 6.93 -0.79
CA LYS A 6 -21.71 5.59 -1.09
C LYS A 6 -20.68 5.21 -0.02
N LYS A 7 -21.09 4.40 0.97
CA LYS A 7 -20.19 3.96 2.05
C LYS A 7 -18.97 3.28 1.43
N ARG A 8 -17.78 3.78 1.74
CA ARG A 8 -16.52 3.12 1.36
C ARG A 8 -16.53 1.69 1.90
N LYS A 9 -16.15 0.73 1.05
CA LYS A 9 -16.13 -0.67 1.44
C LYS A 9 -14.92 -0.92 2.34
N LYS A 10 -15.19 -1.27 3.59
CA LYS A 10 -14.16 -1.59 4.58
C LYS A 10 -13.56 -2.97 4.31
N ILE A 11 -12.23 -3.04 4.26
CA ILE A 11 -11.49 -4.28 3.98
C ILE A 11 -10.28 -4.45 4.90
N GLY A 12 -9.82 -5.69 5.05
CA GLY A 12 -8.47 -6.01 5.53
C GLY A 12 -7.58 -6.41 4.35
N LEU A 13 -6.31 -6.03 4.39
CA LEU A 13 -5.35 -6.27 3.31
C LEU A 13 -4.20 -7.17 3.80
N ALA A 14 -3.95 -8.28 3.10
CA ALA A 14 -2.83 -9.19 3.38
C ALA A 14 -1.76 -9.07 2.28
N LEU A 15 -0.54 -8.69 2.66
CA LEU A 15 0.58 -8.41 1.75
C LEU A 15 1.66 -9.51 1.84
N GLY A 16 1.83 -10.27 0.76
CA GLY A 16 2.84 -11.32 0.68
C GLY A 16 4.29 -10.79 0.63
N SER A 17 5.26 -11.70 0.72
CA SER A 17 6.68 -11.40 0.42
C SER A 17 6.88 -11.20 -1.10
N GLY A 18 8.05 -10.71 -1.52
CA GLY A 18 8.33 -10.49 -2.95
C GLY A 18 9.69 -9.88 -3.29
N SER A 19 10.60 -9.74 -2.32
CA SER A 19 11.91 -9.07 -2.49
C SER A 19 11.75 -7.74 -3.25
N ALA A 20 12.58 -7.47 -4.26
CA ALA A 20 12.49 -6.26 -5.08
C ALA A 20 11.13 -6.08 -5.79
N ARG A 21 10.41 -7.15 -6.15
CA ARG A 21 9.08 -7.05 -6.77
C ARG A 21 8.00 -6.64 -5.78
N GLY A 22 8.26 -6.76 -4.47
CA GLY A 22 7.31 -6.39 -3.43
C GLY A 22 7.00 -4.90 -3.37
N TRP A 23 7.77 -4.04 -4.05
CA TRP A 23 7.43 -2.62 -4.23
C TRP A 23 6.09 -2.42 -4.95
N ALA A 24 5.63 -3.40 -5.73
CA ALA A 24 4.30 -3.38 -6.36
C ALA A 24 3.14 -3.24 -5.35
N HIS A 25 3.35 -3.63 -4.08
CA HIS A 25 2.35 -3.45 -3.02
C HIS A 25 1.95 -1.99 -2.83
N ILE A 26 2.85 -1.03 -3.09
CA ILE A 26 2.56 0.41 -3.01
C ILE A 26 1.45 0.76 -4.01
N GLY A 27 1.62 0.39 -5.28
CA GLY A 27 0.62 0.66 -6.33
C GLY A 27 -0.70 -0.09 -6.12
N VAL A 28 -0.66 -1.30 -5.54
CA VAL A 28 -1.89 -2.02 -5.16
C VAL A 28 -2.69 -1.24 -4.11
N ILE A 29 -2.02 -0.70 -3.09
CA ILE A 29 -2.67 0.10 -2.05
C ILE A 29 -3.28 1.36 -2.66
N GLU A 30 -2.53 2.09 -3.49
CA GLU A 30 -3.02 3.30 -4.19
C GLU A 30 -4.29 2.99 -5.00
N ALA A 31 -4.24 1.95 -5.84
CA ALA A 31 -5.38 1.55 -6.67
C ALA A 31 -6.63 1.17 -5.85
N LEU A 32 -6.45 0.54 -4.69
CA LEU A 32 -7.56 0.21 -3.78
C LEU A 32 -8.18 1.48 -3.17
N LEU A 33 -7.36 2.43 -2.74
CA LEU A 33 -7.83 3.70 -2.18
C LEU A 33 -8.56 4.53 -3.23
N GLU A 34 -8.02 4.64 -4.44
CA GLU A 34 -8.63 5.32 -5.60
C GLU A 34 -9.97 4.68 -5.99
N SER A 35 -10.07 3.36 -5.87
CA SER A 35 -11.31 2.60 -6.10
C SER A 35 -12.37 2.80 -5.01
N GLY A 36 -12.08 3.58 -3.97
CA GLY A 36 -13.00 3.89 -2.86
C GLY A 36 -13.08 2.81 -1.79
N PHE A 37 -12.09 1.92 -1.70
CA PHE A 37 -11.97 1.02 -0.55
C PHE A 37 -11.39 1.75 0.66
N ASP A 38 -11.75 1.25 1.84
CA ASP A 38 -11.27 1.73 3.13
C ASP A 38 -10.51 0.59 3.82
N ILE A 39 -9.18 0.62 3.76
CA ILE A 39 -8.32 -0.42 4.33
C ILE A 39 -8.19 -0.17 5.83
N GLN A 40 -8.83 -1.02 6.64
CA GLN A 40 -8.89 -0.86 8.10
C GLN A 40 -7.85 -1.71 8.83
N TYR A 41 -7.38 -2.78 8.18
CA TYR A 41 -6.42 -3.71 8.75
C TYR A 41 -5.39 -4.07 7.69
N VAL A 42 -4.14 -4.22 8.10
CA VAL A 42 -3.07 -4.72 7.23
C VAL A 42 -2.27 -5.79 7.95
N ALA A 43 -1.97 -6.87 7.24
CA ALA A 43 -1.03 -7.90 7.67
C ALA A 43 -0.01 -8.10 6.54
N GLY A 44 1.24 -8.42 6.87
CA GLY A 44 2.22 -8.67 5.83
C GLY A 44 3.44 -9.43 6.29
N THR A 45 4.21 -9.93 5.31
CA THR A 45 5.44 -10.70 5.52
C THR A 45 6.60 -10.10 4.71
N SER A 46 7.77 -9.92 5.33
CA SER A 46 8.97 -9.36 4.69
C SER A 46 8.67 -8.01 4.00
N MET A 47 8.83 -7.90 2.67
CA MET A 47 8.53 -6.66 1.94
C MET A 47 7.07 -6.20 2.13
N GLY A 48 6.12 -7.14 2.19
CA GLY A 48 4.72 -6.82 2.49
C GLY A 48 4.52 -6.28 3.92
N ALA A 49 5.31 -6.76 4.90
CA ALA A 49 5.28 -6.21 6.25
C ALA A 49 5.83 -4.79 6.29
N LEU A 50 6.93 -4.53 5.57
CA LEU A 50 7.53 -3.19 5.46
C LEU A 50 6.54 -2.20 4.84
N VAL A 51 6.02 -2.50 3.65
CA VAL A 51 5.07 -1.62 2.95
C VAL A 51 3.80 -1.45 3.77
N GLY A 52 3.26 -2.54 4.36
CA GLY A 52 2.07 -2.49 5.20
C GLY A 52 2.24 -1.64 6.45
N ALA A 53 3.38 -1.74 7.14
CA ALA A 53 3.68 -0.92 8.31
C ALA A 53 3.81 0.57 7.94
N VAL A 54 4.47 0.89 6.84
CA VAL A 54 4.60 2.27 6.37
C VAL A 54 3.25 2.85 5.94
N PHE A 55 2.43 2.07 5.24
CA PHE A 55 1.05 2.44 4.92
C PHE A 55 0.24 2.75 6.19
N ALA A 56 0.26 1.84 7.18
CA ALA A 56 -0.44 2.03 8.45
C ALA A 56 0.05 3.27 9.22
N SER A 57 1.30 3.70 9.01
CA SER A 57 1.87 4.92 9.60
C SER A 57 1.48 6.22 8.88
N GLY A 58 0.75 6.14 7.76
CA GLY A 58 0.36 7.30 6.94
C GLY A 58 1.50 7.91 6.12
N ARG A 59 2.54 7.12 5.81
CA ARG A 59 3.76 7.59 5.12
C ARG A 59 4.02 6.89 3.78
N LEU A 60 2.96 6.40 3.13
CA LEU A 60 3.08 5.64 1.89
C LEU A 60 3.70 6.48 0.76
N ASP A 61 3.32 7.75 0.65
CA ASP A 61 3.83 8.67 -0.37
C ASP A 61 5.34 8.90 -0.24
N SER A 62 5.84 9.10 0.98
CA SER A 62 7.29 9.24 1.22
C SER A 62 8.06 7.97 0.84
N LEU A 63 7.50 6.79 1.13
CA LEU A 63 8.12 5.53 0.72
C LEU A 63 8.15 5.40 -0.80
N ARG A 64 7.06 5.77 -1.48
CA ARG A 64 6.98 5.76 -2.94
C ARG A 64 8.06 6.64 -3.55
N GLU A 65 8.23 7.87 -3.05
CA GLU A 65 9.28 8.79 -3.51
C GLU A 65 10.68 8.18 -3.36
N ILE A 66 10.97 7.61 -2.19
CA ILE A 66 12.26 6.94 -1.95
C ILE A 66 12.46 5.80 -2.94
N VAL A 67 11.48 4.91 -3.10
CA VAL A 67 11.57 3.72 -3.96
C VAL A 67 11.80 4.09 -5.42
N LEU A 68 11.18 5.16 -5.90
CA LEU A 68 11.37 5.66 -7.28
C LEU A 68 12.77 6.22 -7.54
N GLN A 69 13.51 6.59 -6.49
CA GLN A 69 14.89 7.08 -6.58
C GLN A 69 15.93 5.97 -6.38
N ILE A 70 15.51 4.75 -6.02
CA ILE A 70 16.47 3.65 -5.80
C ILE A 70 17.00 3.19 -7.17
N ASP A 71 18.33 3.27 -7.34
CA ASP A 71 19.01 2.63 -8.45
C ASP A 71 18.92 1.10 -8.28
N TRP A 72 18.49 0.41 -9.34
CA TRP A 72 18.41 -1.05 -9.39
C TRP A 72 19.73 -1.74 -8.99
N ARG A 73 20.88 -1.09 -9.21
CA ARG A 73 22.21 -1.58 -8.79
C ARG A 73 22.43 -1.61 -7.28
N GLN A 74 21.61 -0.91 -6.50
CA GLN A 74 21.67 -0.91 -5.03
C GLN A 74 20.76 -1.98 -4.39
N ILE A 75 19.93 -2.65 -5.18
CA ILE A 75 18.95 -3.66 -4.72
C ILE A 75 19.48 -5.10 -4.92
N LEU A 76 20.46 -5.30 -5.81
CA LEU A 76 21.16 -6.57 -6.04
C LEU A 76 22.44 -6.65 -5.20
#